data_AF-A0A662GNY8-F1
#
_entry.id   AF-A0A662GNY8-F1
#
_cell.length_a   1.000
_cell.length_b   1.000
_cell.length_c   1.000
_cell.angle_alpha   90.00
_cell.angle_beta   90.00
_cell.angle_gamma   90.00
#
_symmetry.space_group_name_H-M   'P 1'
#
loop_
_entity.id
_entity.type
_entity.pdbx_description
1 polymer ?
#
loop_
_entity_poly.entity_id
_entity_poly.type
_entity_poly.pdbx_seq_one_letter_code
_entity_poly.pdbx_strand_id
1 'polypeptide(L)'
;MSSAEGEAPVVPPPPPIVKVPVLIRHHGVPPKRYKVGRGYSVAEVKALGLTIREARKLGIYVDERRDTCYEDNVKRLAEWLDRVRRGEIRPPLPTLPKVVRAKPQRRRVFRGLTCAGRRMRGLLSVRLRETHRHKWKRKQRERELKKRHEASRAKGGH
;
A
#
# COMPACT_ATOMS: atom_id res chain seq x y z
N MET A 1 24.33 -3.44 47.24
CA MET A 1 23.63 -4.40 46.37
C MET A 1 22.34 -3.75 45.92
N SER A 2 22.38 -3.07 44.77
CA SER A 2 21.31 -2.17 44.34
C SER A 2 20.17 -2.98 43.72
N SER A 3 18.96 -2.67 44.18
CA SER A 3 17.67 -3.21 43.79
C SER A 3 17.57 -3.53 42.30
N ALA A 4 17.28 -4.79 41.99
CA ALA A 4 16.67 -5.15 40.71
C ALA A 4 15.22 -4.62 40.74
N GLU A 5 15.05 -3.32 40.52
CA GLU A 5 13.73 -2.73 40.34
C GLU A 5 13.11 -3.34 39.09
N GLY A 6 12.01 -4.07 39.29
CA GLY A 6 11.32 -4.83 38.25
C GLY A 6 10.89 -3.92 37.11
N GLU A 7 11.51 -4.07 35.95
CA GLU A 7 11.17 -3.31 34.76
C GLU A 7 9.78 -3.72 34.26
N ALA A 8 8.88 -2.75 34.05
CA ALA A 8 7.51 -3.02 33.59
C ALA A 8 7.51 -3.89 32.31
N PRO A 9 6.58 -4.86 32.17
CA PRO A 9 6.60 -5.78 31.04
C PRO A 9 6.43 -5.03 29.71
N VAL A 10 7.22 -5.44 28.71
CA VAL A 10 7.10 -4.94 27.34
C VAL A 10 5.91 -5.63 26.67
N VAL A 11 4.78 -4.93 26.56
CA VAL A 11 3.56 -5.48 25.96
C VAL A 11 3.26 -4.74 24.65
N PRO A 12 3.19 -5.44 23.50
CA PRO A 12 2.87 -4.81 22.23
C PRO A 12 1.43 -4.30 22.20
N PRO A 13 1.12 -3.31 21.35
CA PRO A 13 -0.24 -2.82 21.18
C PRO A 13 -1.16 -3.95 20.69
N PRO A 14 -2.43 -3.98 21.13
CA PRO A 14 -3.37 -5.00 20.70
C PRO A 14 -3.55 -4.96 19.18
N PRO A 15 -3.66 -6.11 18.50
CA PRO A 15 -3.85 -6.13 17.05
C PRO A 15 -5.25 -5.60 16.66
N PRO A 16 -5.34 -4.72 15.63
CA PRO A 16 -6.62 -4.20 15.17
C PRO A 16 -7.44 -5.28 14.48
N ILE A 17 -8.76 -5.25 14.66
CA ILE A 17 -9.70 -6.18 14.02
C ILE A 17 -10.30 -5.50 12.80
N VAL A 18 -10.32 -6.20 11.67
CA VAL A 18 -10.76 -5.66 10.37
C VAL A 18 -11.70 -6.64 9.69
N LYS A 19 -12.70 -6.12 8.98
CA LYS A 19 -13.60 -6.95 8.17
C LYS A 19 -12.84 -7.66 7.04
N VAL A 20 -13.19 -8.92 6.77
CA VAL A 20 -12.62 -9.66 5.64
C VAL A 20 -13.26 -9.16 4.33
N PRO A 21 -12.47 -8.89 3.27
CA PRO A 21 -13.03 -8.53 1.98
C PRO A 21 -13.80 -9.71 1.39
N VAL A 22 -14.95 -9.41 0.80
CA VAL A 22 -15.77 -10.40 0.09
C VAL A 22 -15.17 -10.61 -1.29
N LEU A 23 -14.70 -11.82 -1.58
CA LEU A 23 -14.09 -12.16 -2.86
C LEU A 23 -15.08 -12.93 -3.72
N ILE A 24 -15.03 -12.72 -5.04
CA ILE A 24 -15.88 -13.41 -6.03
C ILE A 24 -15.73 -14.94 -5.91
N ARG A 25 -14.49 -15.42 -5.70
CA ARG A 25 -14.18 -16.85 -5.50
C ARG A 25 -14.91 -17.51 -4.31
N HIS A 26 -15.45 -16.71 -3.40
CA HIS A 26 -16.19 -17.18 -2.22
C HIS A 26 -17.70 -16.95 -2.35
N HIS A 27 -18.21 -16.77 -3.57
CA HIS A 27 -19.65 -16.63 -3.85
C HIS A 27 -20.36 -15.57 -3.00
N GLY A 28 -19.67 -14.46 -2.70
CA GLY A 28 -20.26 -13.36 -1.92
C GLY A 28 -20.28 -13.58 -0.40
N VAL A 29 -19.86 -14.74 0.11
CA VAL A 29 -19.81 -15.03 1.56
C VAL A 29 -18.36 -15.19 2.00
N PRO A 30 -17.80 -14.28 2.81
CA PRO A 30 -16.43 -14.41 3.27
C PRO A 30 -16.32 -15.59 4.26
N PRO A 31 -15.20 -16.35 4.25
CA PRO A 31 -15.03 -17.53 5.12
C PRO A 31 -15.00 -17.16 6.62
N LYS A 32 -14.62 -15.93 6.95
CA LYS A 32 -14.69 -15.35 8.30
C LYS A 32 -15.18 -13.91 8.17
N ARG A 33 -15.91 -13.41 9.17
CA ARG A 33 -16.39 -12.01 9.16
C ARG A 33 -15.25 -11.02 9.42
N TYR A 34 -14.35 -11.38 10.33
CA TYR A 34 -13.26 -10.52 10.78
C TYR A 34 -11.91 -11.24 10.71
N LYS A 35 -10.85 -10.46 10.60
CA LYS A 35 -9.46 -10.89 10.65
C LYS A 35 -8.62 -9.89 11.43
N VAL A 36 -7.44 -10.32 11.86
CA VAL A 36 -6.43 -9.40 12.37
C VAL A 36 -5.89 -8.55 11.21
N GLY A 37 -5.90 -7.23 11.39
CA GLY A 37 -5.33 -6.26 10.47
C GLY A 37 -3.81 -6.22 10.55
N ARG A 38 -3.18 -5.65 9.52
CA ARG A 38 -1.73 -5.43 9.48
C ARG A 38 -1.28 -4.38 10.52
N GLY A 39 -2.11 -3.38 10.75
CA GLY A 39 -1.90 -2.31 11.72
C GLY A 39 -3.06 -1.33 11.72
N TYR A 40 -3.00 -0.34 12.61
CA TYR A 40 -4.07 0.63 12.81
C TYR A 40 -4.18 1.57 11.61
N SER A 41 -5.41 1.95 11.26
CA SER A 41 -5.67 2.87 10.16
C SER A 41 -5.27 4.30 10.54
N VAL A 42 -5.08 5.16 9.55
CA VAL A 42 -4.79 6.58 9.81
C VAL A 42 -5.94 7.26 10.55
N ALA A 43 -7.18 6.86 10.26
CA ALA A 43 -8.37 7.40 10.92
C ALA A 43 -8.44 6.98 12.40
N GLU A 44 -8.18 5.71 12.71
CA GLU A 44 -8.16 5.19 14.10
C GLU A 44 -7.11 5.92 14.95
N VAL A 45 -5.91 6.13 14.40
CA VAL A 45 -4.80 6.82 15.10
C VAL A 45 -5.10 8.31 15.30
N LYS A 46 -5.66 8.98 14.28
CA LYS A 46 -6.05 10.40 14.37
C LYS A 46 -7.20 10.62 15.36
N ALA A 47 -8.13 9.68 15.48
CA ALA A 47 -9.22 9.75 16.45
C ALA A 47 -8.71 9.81 17.90
N LEU A 48 -7.52 9.26 18.16
CA LEU A 48 -6.84 9.32 19.47
C LEU A 48 -5.92 10.54 19.62
N GLY A 49 -5.92 11.45 18.65
CA GLY A 49 -5.08 12.66 18.67
C GLY A 49 -3.59 12.39 18.41
N LEU A 50 -3.21 11.20 17.95
CA LEU A 50 -1.82 10.86 17.64
C LEU A 50 -1.49 11.18 16.18
N THR A 51 -0.26 11.63 15.95
CA THR A 51 0.31 11.65 14.59
C THR A 51 0.86 10.28 14.20
N ILE A 52 0.99 10.03 12.89
CA ILE A 52 1.54 8.76 12.36
C ILE A 52 2.94 8.48 12.93
N ARG A 53 3.76 9.53 13.08
CA ARG A 53 5.13 9.41 13.57
C ARG A 53 5.18 9.10 15.07
N GLU A 54 4.33 9.74 15.88
CA GLU A 54 4.22 9.47 17.31
C GLU A 54 3.73 8.04 17.57
N ALA A 55 2.69 7.60 16.87
CA ALA A 55 2.21 6.23 16.96
C ALA A 55 3.32 5.22 16.63
N ARG A 56 4.10 5.47 15.58
CA ARG A 56 5.27 4.63 15.25
C ARG A 56 6.36 4.67 16.31
N LYS A 57 6.59 5.80 16.97
CA LYS A 57 7.54 5.89 18.09
C LYS A 57 7.09 5.05 19.30
N LEU A 58 5.79 4.97 19.54
CA LEU A 58 5.18 4.10 20.56
C LEU A 58 5.14 2.61 20.16
N GLY A 59 5.71 2.25 19.00
CA GLY A 59 5.73 0.86 18.52
C GLY A 59 4.40 0.40 17.92
N ILE A 60 3.48 1.31 17.62
CA ILE A 60 2.23 1.01 16.93
C ILE A 60 2.48 0.93 15.43
N TYR A 61 2.11 -0.18 14.81
CA TYR A 61 2.13 -0.32 13.36
C TYR A 61 0.97 0.45 12.73
N VAL A 62 1.26 1.50 11.96
CA VAL A 62 0.25 2.29 11.24
C VAL A 62 0.21 1.87 9.78
N ASP A 63 -0.97 1.44 9.34
CA ASP A 63 -1.27 1.10 7.95
C ASP A 63 -1.87 2.30 7.21
N GLU A 64 -0.99 3.07 6.55
CA GLU A 64 -1.35 4.28 5.80
C GLU A 64 -2.30 4.04 4.62
N ARG A 65 -2.46 2.78 4.18
CA ARG A 65 -3.30 2.42 3.03
C ARG A 65 -4.76 2.23 3.40
N ARG A 66 -5.08 2.12 4.69
CA ARG A 66 -6.42 1.85 5.21
C ARG A 66 -7.02 3.14 5.77
N ASP A 67 -8.23 3.44 5.34
CA ASP A 67 -9.02 4.62 5.71
C ASP A 67 -10.16 4.30 6.69
N THR A 68 -10.64 3.05 6.72
CA THR A 68 -11.71 2.59 7.62
C THR A 68 -11.42 2.91 9.08
N CYS A 69 -12.41 3.43 9.79
CA CYS A 69 -12.38 3.62 11.23
C CYS A 69 -13.32 2.61 11.92
N TYR A 70 -12.83 1.88 12.92
CA TYR A 70 -13.64 1.01 13.75
C TYR A 70 -13.55 1.48 15.20
N GLU A 71 -14.70 1.76 15.81
CA GLU A 71 -14.79 2.25 17.20
C GLU A 71 -14.17 1.28 18.20
N ASP A 72 -14.37 -0.02 18.01
CA ASP A 72 -13.78 -1.06 18.87
C ASP A 72 -12.25 -1.01 18.85
N ASN A 73 -11.64 -0.73 17.69
CA ASN A 73 -10.18 -0.60 17.60
C ASN A 73 -9.70 0.67 18.30
N VAL A 74 -10.44 1.77 18.20
CA VAL A 74 -10.13 3.03 18.89
C VAL A 74 -10.16 2.81 20.40
N LYS A 75 -11.21 2.18 20.93
CA LYS A 75 -11.33 1.84 22.36
C LYS A 75 -10.19 0.94 22.84
N ARG A 76 -9.92 -0.16 22.12
CA ARG A 76 -8.83 -1.09 22.47
C ARG A 76 -7.46 -0.43 22.48
N LEU A 77 -7.21 0.49 21.54
CA LEU A 77 -5.95 1.23 21.50
C LEU A 77 -5.89 2.30 22.60
N ALA A 78 -7.00 2.96 22.92
CA ALA A 78 -7.10 3.90 24.04
C ALA A 78 -6.78 3.21 25.39
N GLU A 79 -7.42 2.07 25.67
CA GLU A 79 -7.15 1.28 26.88
C GLU A 79 -5.67 0.90 27.01
N TRP A 80 -5.04 0.52 25.89
CA TRP A 80 -3.62 0.22 25.88
C TRP A 80 -2.76 1.45 26.15
N LEU A 81 -3.10 2.61 25.57
CA LEU A 81 -2.40 3.88 25.82
C LEU A 81 -2.55 4.33 27.28
N ASP A 82 -3.70 4.12 27.90
CA ASP A 82 -3.92 4.43 29.31
C ASP A 82 -3.03 3.59 30.23
N ARG A 83 -2.88 2.29 29.93
CA ARG A 83 -1.95 1.41 30.66
C ARG A 83 -0.49 1.82 30.49
N VAL A 84 -0.12 2.26 29.29
CA VAL A 84 1.21 2.84 29.03
C VAL A 84 1.41 4.13 29.83
N ARG A 85 0.39 5.00 29.90
CA ARG A 85 0.43 6.25 30.66
C ARG A 85 0.54 6.03 32.16
N ARG A 86 -0.09 4.99 32.70
CA ARG A 86 0.02 4.58 34.11
C ARG A 86 1.38 3.97 34.45
N GLY A 87 2.20 3.63 33.45
CA GLY A 87 3.52 3.01 33.65
C GLY A 87 3.46 1.50 33.94
N GLU A 88 2.28 0.87 33.80
CA GLU A 88 2.11 -0.58 33.97
C GLU A 88 2.79 -1.38 32.86
N ILE A 89 2.87 -0.80 31.67
CA ILE A 89 3.39 -1.42 30.46
C ILE A 89 4.44 -0.51 29.84
N ARG A 90 5.55 -1.09 29.42
CA ARG A 90 6.48 -0.43 28.51
C ARG A 90 6.07 -0.71 27.05
N PRO A 91 5.95 0.32 26.18
CA PRO A 91 5.70 0.10 24.76
C PRO A 91 6.87 -0.64 24.11
N PRO A 92 6.62 -1.42 23.04
CA PRO A 92 7.69 -2.09 22.30
C PRO A 92 8.55 -1.08 21.54
N LEU A 93 9.62 -1.58 20.94
CA LEU A 93 10.52 -0.77 20.13
C LEU A 93 9.77 -0.03 18.99
N PRO A 94 10.23 1.18 18.63
CA PRO A 94 9.56 2.00 17.64
C PRO A 94 9.50 1.32 16.27
N THR A 95 8.32 1.32 15.64
CA THR A 95 8.08 0.79 14.29
C THR A 95 8.31 1.86 13.22
N LEU A 96 9.46 2.55 13.29
CA LEU A 96 9.85 3.50 12.27
C LEU A 96 10.17 2.77 10.94
N PRO A 97 9.94 3.41 9.78
CA PRO A 97 10.30 2.81 8.51
C PRO A 97 11.80 2.52 8.48
N LYS A 98 12.17 1.29 8.15
CA LYS A 98 13.56 0.91 7.97
C LYS A 98 14.13 1.70 6.81
N VAL A 99 15.12 2.55 7.07
CA VAL A 99 15.82 3.30 6.02
C VAL A 99 16.76 2.32 5.32
N VAL A 100 16.27 1.71 4.24
CA VAL A 100 17.12 0.87 3.38
C VAL A 100 18.03 1.79 2.58
N ARG A 101 19.31 1.86 2.97
CA ARG A 101 20.34 2.48 2.13
C ARG A 101 20.60 1.56 0.95
N ALA A 102 19.98 1.84 -0.19
CA ALA A 102 20.28 1.13 -1.42
C ALA A 102 21.78 1.32 -1.74
N LYS A 103 22.52 0.22 -1.91
CA LYS A 103 23.94 0.30 -2.27
C LYS A 103 24.06 1.04 -3.61
N PRO A 104 24.99 2.01 -3.75
CA PRO A 104 25.22 2.65 -5.03
C PRO A 104 25.66 1.60 -6.04
N GLN A 105 25.18 1.71 -7.29
CA GLN A 105 25.55 0.79 -8.34
C GLN A 105 27.04 0.97 -8.67
N ARG A 106 27.89 0.04 -8.22
CA ARG A 106 29.30 0.01 -8.59
C ARG A 106 29.49 -0.92 -9.79
N ARG A 107 29.83 -0.32 -10.95
CA ARG A 107 30.22 -0.96 -12.23
C ARG A 107 29.09 -1.65 -13.04
N ARG A 108 29.47 -2.13 -14.24
CA ARG A 108 28.69 -2.40 -15.48
C ARG A 108 28.26 -1.11 -16.19
N VAL A 109 28.92 -0.80 -17.31
CA VAL A 109 28.63 0.37 -18.16
C VAL A 109 27.15 0.36 -18.55
N PHE A 110 26.40 1.30 -17.97
CA PHE A 110 25.03 1.64 -18.33
C PHE A 110 23.95 0.53 -18.31
N ARG A 111 24.14 -0.72 -17.84
CA ARG A 111 23.08 -1.78 -17.89
C ARG A 111 22.44 -1.97 -19.29
N GLY A 112 23.15 -1.67 -20.37
CA GLY A 112 22.55 -1.60 -21.71
C GLY A 112 21.51 -0.48 -21.88
N LEU A 113 21.56 0.58 -21.08
CA LEU A 113 20.79 1.82 -21.22
C LEU A 113 21.42 2.76 -22.26
N THR A 114 22.60 2.43 -22.80
CA THR A 114 23.10 3.02 -24.04
C THR A 114 22.09 2.82 -25.16
N CYS A 115 22.11 3.66 -26.18
CA CYS A 115 21.19 3.53 -27.32
C CYS A 115 21.25 2.13 -27.95
N ALA A 116 22.44 1.53 -28.08
CA ALA A 116 22.63 0.17 -28.56
C ALA A 116 21.94 -0.88 -27.66
N GLY A 117 22.12 -0.80 -26.34
CA GLY A 117 21.48 -1.73 -25.42
C GLY A 117 19.96 -1.53 -25.28
N ARG A 118 19.45 -0.30 -25.45
CA ARG A 118 17.99 -0.04 -25.53
C ARG A 118 17.40 -0.64 -26.80
N ARG A 119 18.14 -0.59 -27.91
CA ARG A 119 17.76 -1.21 -29.19
C ARG A 119 17.74 -2.74 -29.07
N MET A 120 18.79 -3.35 -28.54
CA MET A 120 18.90 -4.80 -28.33
C MET A 120 17.76 -5.36 -27.47
N ARG A 121 17.35 -4.63 -26.41
CA ARG A 121 16.23 -5.02 -25.53
C ARG A 121 14.84 -4.78 -26.15
N GLY A 122 14.76 -4.29 -27.38
CA GLY A 122 13.49 -3.97 -28.04
C GLY A 122 12.76 -2.76 -27.45
N LEU A 123 13.36 -2.01 -26.51
CA LEU A 123 12.71 -0.86 -25.88
C LEU A 123 12.45 0.27 -26.89
N LEU A 124 13.30 0.39 -27.92
CA LEU A 124 13.10 1.35 -29.01
C LEU A 124 12.03 0.89 -30.02
N SER A 125 11.91 -0.42 -30.28
CA SER A 125 10.94 -0.96 -31.26
C SER A 125 9.53 -1.11 -30.66
N VAL A 126 9.44 -1.68 -29.46
CA VAL A 126 8.18 -1.89 -28.72
C VAL A 126 7.63 -0.56 -28.21
N ARG A 127 8.53 0.35 -27.78
CA ARG A 127 8.22 1.71 -27.29
C ARG A 127 7.00 1.73 -26.37
N LEU A 128 5.87 2.25 -26.84
CA LEU A 128 4.61 2.33 -26.10
C LEU A 128 3.50 1.50 -26.76
N ARG A 129 3.80 0.72 -27.80
CA ARG A 129 2.80 0.06 -28.65
C ARG A 129 1.90 -0.91 -27.87
N GLU A 130 2.45 -1.54 -26.84
CA GLU A 130 1.73 -2.49 -25.99
C GLU A 130 0.86 -1.83 -24.92
N THR A 131 1.13 -0.56 -24.58
CA THR A 131 0.40 0.16 -23.54
C THR A 131 -1.06 0.38 -23.93
N HIS A 132 -1.96 0.28 -22.96
CA HIS A 132 -3.39 0.56 -23.16
C HIS A 132 -3.60 1.97 -23.70
N ARG A 133 -2.80 2.95 -23.24
CA ARG A 133 -2.81 4.33 -23.74
C ARG A 133 -2.56 4.43 -25.24
N HIS A 134 -1.56 3.73 -25.78
CA HIS A 134 -1.29 3.72 -27.22
C HIS A 134 -2.42 3.04 -28.00
N LYS A 135 -2.89 1.87 -27.52
CA LYS A 135 -3.97 1.11 -28.17
C LYS A 135 -5.28 1.93 -28.24
N TRP A 136 -5.66 2.58 -27.13
CA TRP A 136 -6.84 3.44 -27.06
C TRP A 136 -6.70 4.67 -27.96
N LYS A 137 -5.58 5.39 -27.92
CA LYS A 137 -5.37 6.55 -28.81
C LYS A 137 -5.34 6.18 -30.28
N ARG A 138 -4.72 5.04 -30.63
CA ARG A 138 -4.75 4.51 -32.00
C ARG A 138 -6.19 4.22 -32.42
N LYS A 139 -6.99 3.61 -31.55
CA LYS A 139 -8.41 3.35 -31.81
C LYS A 139 -9.22 4.64 -31.95
N GLN A 140 -9.04 5.63 -31.08
CA GLN A 140 -9.71 6.93 -31.20
C GLN A 140 -9.41 7.59 -32.56
N ARG A 141 -8.14 7.61 -33.00
CA ARG A 141 -7.77 8.11 -34.33
C ARG A 141 -8.38 7.32 -35.49
N GLU A 142 -8.46 5.98 -35.36
CA GLU A 142 -9.14 5.15 -36.35
C GLU A 142 -10.64 5.51 -36.46
N ARG A 143 -11.27 5.89 -35.35
CA ARG A 143 -12.68 6.34 -35.30
C ARG A 143 -12.90 7.74 -35.86
N GLU A 144 -12.09 8.71 -35.42
CA GLU A 144 -12.10 10.09 -35.93
C GLU A 144 -11.90 10.13 -37.46
N LEU A 145 -10.95 9.33 -37.97
CA LEU A 145 -10.69 9.20 -39.40
C LEU A 145 -11.69 8.27 -40.11
N LYS A 146 -12.72 7.76 -39.40
CA LYS A 146 -13.74 6.83 -39.89
C LYS A 146 -13.13 5.69 -40.73
N LYS A 147 -12.12 4.99 -40.19
CA LYS A 147 -11.49 3.84 -40.87
C LYS A 147 -12.24 2.54 -40.57
N ARG A 148 -12.14 1.56 -41.48
CA ARG A 148 -12.69 0.19 -41.35
C ARG A 148 -14.22 0.13 -41.26
N HIS A 149 -14.76 -0.23 -40.10
CA HIS A 149 -16.20 -0.48 -39.90
C HIS A 149 -16.99 0.82 -39.75
N GLU A 150 -16.34 1.90 -39.34
CA GLU A 150 -16.93 3.25 -39.27
C GLU A 150 -16.74 4.02 -40.59
N ALA A 151 -15.98 3.46 -41.53
CA ALA A 151 -15.88 4.01 -42.88
C ALA A 151 -17.23 3.83 -43.57
N SER A 152 -17.84 4.94 -43.98
CA SER A 152 -18.99 4.89 -44.88
C SER A 152 -18.52 4.31 -46.22
N ARG A 153 -18.70 3.02 -46.40
CA ARG A 153 -18.58 2.40 -47.72
C ARG A 153 -19.87 2.73 -48.45
N ALA A 154 -19.81 3.62 -49.45
CA ALA A 154 -20.94 3.82 -50.34
C ALA A 154 -21.30 2.46 -50.96
N LYS A 155 -22.52 1.98 -50.73
CA LYS A 155 -23.02 0.77 -51.37
C LYS A 155 -23.58 1.20 -52.73
N GLY A 156 -22.71 1.22 -53.75
CA GLY A 156 -23.04 1.68 -55.10
C GLY A 156 -22.46 3.06 -55.38
N GLY A 157 -21.60 3.12 -56.41
CA GLY A 157 -21.13 4.38 -56.98
C GLY A 157 -22.23 5.06 -57.81
N HIS A 158 -21.99 6.34 -58.09
CA HIS A 158 -22.47 7.00 -59.30
C HIS A 158 -21.27 7.18 -60.22
#